data_AF-A0A1X9XW16-F1
#
_entry.id   AF-A0A1X9XW16-F1
#
_cell.length_a   1.000
_cell.length_b   1.000
_cell.length_c   1.000
_cell.angle_alpha   90.00
_cell.angle_beta   90.00
_cell.angle_gamma   90.00
#
_symmetry.space_group_name_H-M   'P 1'
#
loop_
_entity.id
_entity.type
_entity.pdbx_description
1 polymer ?
#
loop_
_entity_poly.entity_id
_entity_poly.type
_entity_poly.pdbx_seq_one_letter_code
_entity_poly.pdbx_strand_id
1 'polypeptide(L)'
;TLFIDSQTSALRAYAAAHEYLVPEGYVFEDEGWSGSTLVRPGLERLRDLAAQGQIEALLIYSPDRLSRKYAYQVLVLEEFTRH
;
A
#
# COMPACT_ATOMS: atom_id res chain seq x y z
N THR A 1 15.60 -4.01 5.97
CA THR A 1 15.59 -5.44 6.39
C THR A 1 15.23 -6.32 5.20
N LEU A 2 15.95 -7.43 4.94
CA LEU A 2 15.79 -8.34 3.78
C LEU A 2 14.33 -8.73 3.42
N PHE A 3 13.39 -8.63 4.37
CA PHE A 3 11.97 -8.92 4.17
C PHE A 3 11.19 -7.83 3.44
N ILE A 4 11.53 -6.54 3.59
CA ILE A 4 10.78 -5.45 2.93
C ILE A 4 11.23 -5.34 1.47
N ASP A 5 12.53 -5.44 1.24
CA ASP A 5 13.14 -5.35 -0.09
C ASP A 5 12.62 -6.44 -1.04
N SER A 6 12.41 -7.65 -0.53
CA SER A 6 11.87 -8.79 -1.30
C SER A 6 10.40 -8.59 -1.69
N GLN A 7 9.59 -7.96 -0.83
CA GLN A 7 8.19 -7.65 -1.14
C GLN A 7 8.10 -6.53 -2.17
N THR A 8 8.87 -5.45 -1.97
CA THR A 8 8.92 -4.33 -2.93
C THR A 8 9.41 -4.81 -4.30
N SER A 9 10.43 -5.68 -4.33
CA SER A 9 10.91 -6.29 -5.57
C SER A 9 9.84 -7.12 -6.26
N ALA A 10 9.08 -7.93 -5.52
CA ALA A 10 7.98 -8.73 -6.07
C ALA A 10 6.87 -7.85 -6.66
N LEU A 11 6.48 -6.78 -5.96
CA LEU A 11 5.47 -5.84 -6.46
C LEU A 11 5.95 -5.06 -7.68
N ARG A 12 7.23 -4.65 -7.73
CA ARG A 12 7.82 -4.01 -8.91
C ARG A 12 7.87 -4.95 -10.11
N ALA A 13 8.23 -6.22 -9.90
CA ALA A 13 8.21 -7.22 -10.96
C ALA A 13 6.79 -7.48 -11.48
N TYR A 14 5.80 -7.56 -10.58
CA TYR A 14 4.40 -7.67 -10.95
C TYR A 14 3.93 -6.46 -11.75
N ALA A 15 4.26 -5.25 -11.29
CA ALA A 15 3.94 -4.00 -11.98
C ALA A 15 4.49 -3.96 -13.41
N ALA A 16 5.78 -4.28 -13.56
CA ALA A 16 6.44 -4.31 -14.86
C ALA A 16 5.82 -5.38 -15.80
N ALA A 17 5.49 -6.56 -15.29
CA ALA A 17 4.88 -7.62 -16.07
C ALA A 17 3.45 -7.31 -16.56
N HIS A 18 2.76 -6.37 -15.91
CA HIS A 18 1.40 -5.94 -16.24
C HIS A 18 1.34 -4.50 -16.78
N GLU A 19 2.50 -3.91 -17.11
CA GLU A 19 2.62 -2.59 -17.70
C GLU A 19 2.04 -1.45 -16.84
N TYR A 20 2.00 -1.64 -15.51
CA TYR A 20 1.61 -0.59 -14.58
C TYR A 20 2.73 0.47 -14.47
N LEU A 21 2.37 1.75 -14.64
CA LEU A 21 3.25 2.86 -14.31
C LEU A 21 3.33 3.01 -12.79
N VAL A 22 4.55 2.92 -12.24
CA VAL A 22 4.82 3.21 -10.83
C VAL A 22 5.70 4.46 -10.77
N PRO A 23 5.11 5.66 -10.52
CA PRO A 23 5.89 6.89 -10.43
C PRO A 23 6.95 6.84 -9.33
N GLU A 24 7.97 7.68 -9.46
CA GLU A 24 8.93 7.89 -8.38
C GLU A 24 8.20 8.40 -7.14
N GLY A 25 8.51 7.84 -5.97
CA GLY A 25 7.84 8.16 -4.71
C GLY A 25 6.50 7.44 -4.46
N TYR A 26 5.99 6.64 -5.40
CA TYR A 26 4.77 5.84 -5.23
C TYR A 26 5.06 4.43 -4.67
N VAL A 27 6.05 4.35 -3.79
CA VAL A 27 6.35 3.16 -2.99
C VAL A 27 6.28 3.56 -1.53
N PHE A 28 5.35 2.93 -0.81
CA PHE A 28 5.02 3.25 0.57
C PHE A 28 5.47 2.11 1.48
N GLU A 29 6.54 2.37 2.25
CA GLU A 29 7.15 1.40 3.14
C GLU A 29 7.11 1.93 4.57
N ASP A 30 6.47 1.17 5.46
CA ASP A 30 6.33 1.50 6.89
C ASP A 30 7.26 0.60 7.74
N GLU A 31 8.58 0.61 7.48
CA GLU A 31 9.55 -0.17 8.25
C GLU A 31 9.55 0.27 9.73
N GLY A 32 9.45 -0.70 10.65
CA GLY A 32 9.39 -0.44 12.09
C GLY A 32 8.01 -0.09 12.65
N TRP A 33 6.97 0.04 11.82
CA TRP A 33 5.61 0.34 12.29
C TRP A 33 4.75 -0.92 12.44
N SER A 34 3.95 -0.97 13.51
CA SER A 34 3.02 -2.09 13.72
C SER A 34 1.81 -2.00 12.81
N GLY A 35 1.50 -3.07 12.07
CA GLY A 35 0.24 -3.20 11.33
C GLY A 35 -1.03 -3.30 12.20
N SER A 36 -0.95 -3.17 13.53
CA SER A 36 -2.11 -3.12 14.44
C SER A 36 -2.75 -1.74 14.57
N THR A 37 -2.11 -0.71 14.02
CA THR A 37 -2.56 0.69 13.95
C THR A 37 -2.64 1.15 12.49
N LEU A 38 -3.49 2.14 12.23
CA LEU A 38 -3.59 2.82 10.93
C LEU A 38 -2.71 4.08 10.86
N VAL A 39 -2.24 4.58 11.99
CA VAL A 39 -1.32 5.74 12.08
C VAL A 39 0.07 5.26 11.70
N ARG A 40 0.40 5.36 10.41
CA ARG A 40 1.68 4.98 9.83
C ARG A 40 2.00 5.93 8.67
N PRO A 41 3.22 6.48 8.56
CA PRO A 41 3.54 7.53 7.58
C PRO A 41 3.29 7.14 6.12
N GLY A 42 3.62 5.91 5.72
CA GLY A 42 3.41 5.40 4.36
C GLY A 42 1.93 5.20 4.06
N LEU A 43 1.20 4.55 4.97
CA LEU A 43 -0.24 4.38 4.85
C LEU A 43 -1.01 5.71 4.80
N GLU A 44 -0.63 6.70 5.61
CA GLU A 44 -1.25 8.03 5.61
C GLU A 44 -1.10 8.71 4.25
N ARG A 45 0.12 8.74 3.69
CA ARG A 45 0.34 9.30 2.35
C ARG A 45 -0.45 8.56 1.27
N LEU A 46 -0.54 7.22 1.36
CA LEU A 46 -1.34 6.43 0.43
C LEU A 46 -2.84 6.82 0.50
N ARG A 47 -3.37 7.00 1.70
CA ARG A 47 -4.77 7.43 1.92
C ARG A 47 -5.02 8.84 1.40
N ASP A 48 -4.07 9.75 1.57
CA ASP A 48 -4.17 11.11 1.03
C ASP A 48 -4.23 11.12 -0.51
N LEU A 49 -3.42 10.30 -1.17
CA LEU A 49 -3.43 10.17 -2.64
C LEU A 49 -4.71 9.51 -3.15
N ALA A 50 -5.19 8.47 -2.47
CA ALA A 50 -6.47 7.82 -2.81
C ALA A 50 -7.65 8.79 -2.66
N ALA A 51 -7.68 9.58 -1.60
CA ALA A 51 -8.71 10.61 -1.39
C ALA A 51 -8.68 11.72 -2.47
N GLN A 52 -7.53 11.93 -3.12
CA GLN A 52 -7.39 12.87 -4.23
C GLN A 52 -7.72 12.26 -5.60
N GLY A 53 -8.05 10.96 -5.67
CA GLY A 53 -8.32 10.25 -6.93
C GLY A 53 -7.08 10.12 -7.82
N GLN A 54 -5.87 10.13 -7.23
CA GLN A 54 -4.61 10.10 -7.96
C GLN A 54 -4.07 8.68 -8.21
N ILE A 55 -4.82 7.66 -7.79
CA ILE A 55 -4.39 6.26 -7.86
C ILE A 55 -5.47 5.48 -8.62
N GLU A 56 -5.09 4.87 -9.74
CA GLU A 56 -5.97 3.99 -10.51
C GLU A 56 -5.94 2.55 -10.00
N ALA A 57 -4.80 2.11 -9.45
CA ALA A 57 -4.62 0.76 -8.95
C ALA A 57 -3.65 0.75 -7.75
N LEU A 58 -3.92 -0.13 -6.79
CA LEU A 58 -3.08 -0.33 -5.61
C LEU A 58 -2.55 -1.76 -5.57
N LEU A 59 -1.22 -1.89 -5.60
CA LEU A 59 -0.52 -3.16 -5.43
C LEU A 59 -0.08 -3.32 -3.98
N ILE A 60 -0.52 -4.38 -3.32
CA ILE A 60 -0.15 -4.73 -1.94
C ILE A 60 0.30 -6.18 -1.92
N TYR A 61 1.39 -6.48 -1.22
CA TYR A 61 1.94 -7.83 -1.17
C TYR A 61 0.97 -8.83 -0.51
N SER A 62 0.28 -8.42 0.55
CA SER A 62 -0.72 -9.22 1.25
C SER A 62 -1.63 -8.35 2.14
N PRO A 63 -2.88 -8.76 2.43
CA PRO A 63 -3.84 -7.95 3.20
C PRO A 63 -3.34 -7.53 4.60
N ASP A 64 -2.52 -8.36 5.24
CA ASP A 64 -1.91 -8.07 6.55
C ASP A 64 -0.92 -6.90 6.52
N ARG A 65 -0.42 -6.51 5.33
CA ARG A 65 0.39 -5.30 5.13
C ARG A 65 -0.45 -4.02 5.19
N LEU A 66 -1.74 -4.07 4.84
CA LEU A 66 -2.68 -2.98 5.13
C LEU A 66 -2.97 -2.92 6.63
N SER A 67 -3.36 -4.04 7.24
CA SER A 67 -3.50 -4.13 8.70
C SER A 67 -3.57 -5.59 9.14
N ARG A 68 -3.07 -5.90 10.34
CA ARG A 68 -3.31 -7.20 10.97
C ARG A 68 -4.71 -7.35 11.58
N LYS A 69 -5.53 -6.28 11.56
CA LYS A 69 -6.92 -6.29 12.03
C LYS A 69 -7.86 -6.27 10.83
N TYR A 70 -8.71 -7.29 10.72
CA TYR A 70 -9.65 -7.41 9.60
C TYR A 70 -10.57 -6.20 9.45
N ALA A 71 -11.14 -5.69 10.55
CA ALA A 71 -11.99 -4.49 10.51
C ALA A 71 -11.28 -3.26 9.91
N TYR A 72 -9.98 -3.13 10.14
CA TYR A 72 -9.18 -2.05 9.57
C TYR A 72 -8.84 -2.27 8.10
N GLN A 73 -8.64 -3.53 7.68
CA GLN A 73 -8.51 -3.86 6.25
C GLN A 73 -9.77 -3.44 5.49
N VAL A 74 -10.96 -3.81 5.99
CA VAL A 74 -12.26 -3.45 5.37
C VAL A 74 -12.41 -1.94 5.28
N LEU A 75 -12.17 -1.21 6.37
CA LEU A 75 -12.26 0.25 6.40
C LEU A 75 -11.37 0.91 5.33
N VAL A 76 -10.11 0.51 5.25
CA VAL A 76 -9.14 1.09 4.30
C VAL A 76 -9.50 0.76 2.86
N LEU A 77 -9.98 -0.46 2.58
CA LEU A 77 -10.46 -0.84 1.25
C LEU A 77 -11.70 -0.03 0.84
N GLU A 78 -12.62 0.24 1.77
CA GLU A 78 -13.75 1.14 1.52
C GLU A 78 -13.32 2.59 1.28
N GLU A 79 -12.24 3.05 1.90
CA GLU A 79 -11.67 4.38 1.61
C GLU A 79 -11.10 4.45 0.19
N PHE A 80 -10.41 3.40 -0.25
CA PHE A 80 -9.80 3.36 -1.59
C PHE A 80 -10.78 3.17 -2.74
N THR A 81 -12.02 2.75 -2.47
CA THR A 81 -13.04 2.51 -3.51
C THR A 81 -14.02 3.68 -3.68
N ARG A 82 -13.87 4.78 -2.94
CA ARG A 82 -14.78 5.94 -3.00
C ARG A 82 -14.56 6.85 -4.21
N HIS A 83 -13.42 6.72 -4.90
CA HIS A 83 -13.00 7.54 -6.04
C HIS A 83 -12.50 6.65 -7.16
#